data_AF-A0A059KPK1-F1
#
_entry.id   AF-A0A059KPK1-F1
#
_cell.length_a   1.000
_cell.length_b   1.000
_cell.length_c   1.000
_cell.angle_alpha   90.00
_cell.angle_beta   90.00
_cell.angle_gamma   90.00
#
_symmetry.space_group_name_H-M   'P 1'
#
loop_
_entity.id
_entity.type
_entity.pdbx_description
1 polymer ?
#
loop_
_entity_poly.entity_id
_entity_poly.type
_entity_poly.pdbx_seq_one_letter_code
_entity_poly.pdbx_strand_id
1 'polypeptide(L)'
;MMLEADAWWLPDTDGQDYRRQHRRSTLIVNDFDATHRRLGYFHHDGYFHLQDEDFDGLMQGGLPSDGSLAPSATVIELRGLVRRPPETLRHLARQLLERHLERIPTRHPLRRWQRRSQAELDALVRQRDVEGCRRWLDCGITRLGASAELAAIHLRWLSGEDSGSAHLLQAADALRQLAVLARAAQLKAQRAVQQGQPVDLDALSERMARHWSRAMALLGAGAIVIEDLA
;
A
#
# COMPACT_ATOMS: atom_id res chain seq x y z
N MET A 1 -14.98 11.49 2.28
CA MET A 1 -13.68 11.71 2.96
C MET A 1 -13.29 10.41 3.65
N MET A 2 -12.02 9.99 3.64
CA MET A 2 -11.58 8.86 4.47
C MET A 2 -11.04 9.39 5.79
N LEU A 3 -11.47 8.82 6.90
CA LEU A 3 -11.04 9.17 8.25
C LEU A 3 -10.43 7.92 8.89
N GLU A 4 -9.19 8.02 9.34
CA GLU A 4 -8.62 7.09 10.31
C GLU A 4 -9.07 7.58 11.69
N ALA A 5 -9.88 6.79 12.39
CA ALA A 5 -10.42 7.12 13.70
C ALA A 5 -10.10 6.02 14.71
N ASP A 6 -10.34 6.32 15.99
CA ASP A 6 -10.22 5.35 17.06
C ASP A 6 -11.52 4.53 17.21
N ALA A 7 -11.42 3.21 17.02
CA ALA A 7 -12.52 2.27 17.09
C ALA A 7 -13.20 2.23 18.47
N TRP A 8 -12.52 2.73 19.51
CA TRP A 8 -13.12 2.93 20.83
C TRP A 8 -14.44 3.73 20.76
N TRP A 9 -14.54 4.68 19.83
CA TRP A 9 -15.68 5.58 19.62
C TRP A 9 -16.59 5.18 18.46
N LEU A 10 -16.49 3.93 17.97
CA LEU A 10 -17.26 3.43 16.84
C LEU A 10 -18.32 2.41 17.30
N PRO A 11 -19.58 2.83 17.53
CA PRO A 11 -20.64 1.95 18.05
C PRO A 11 -20.91 0.71 17.20
N ASP A 12 -20.67 0.79 15.90
CA ASP A 12 -20.86 -0.32 14.97
C ASP A 12 -19.85 -1.46 15.17
N THR A 13 -18.79 -1.22 15.94
CA THR A 13 -17.81 -2.24 16.35
C THR A 13 -18.12 -2.86 17.72
N ASP A 14 -19.37 -2.73 18.19
CA ASP A 14 -19.81 -3.35 19.45
C ASP A 14 -19.52 -4.86 19.49
N GLY A 15 -19.14 -5.34 20.67
CA GLY A 15 -18.65 -6.69 20.87
C GLY A 15 -17.17 -6.91 20.46
N GLN A 16 -16.54 -5.99 19.73
CA GLN A 16 -15.14 -6.08 19.33
C GLN A 16 -14.28 -4.97 19.96
N ASP A 17 -14.43 -3.73 19.48
CA ASP A 17 -13.49 -2.64 19.76
C ASP A 17 -14.18 -1.48 20.51
N TYR A 18 -15.47 -1.22 20.25
CA TYR A 18 -16.26 -0.17 20.90
C TYR A 18 -16.16 -0.24 22.43
N ARG A 19 -15.65 0.84 23.05
CA ARG A 19 -15.41 0.95 24.50
C ARG A 19 -14.60 -0.19 25.13
N ARG A 20 -13.80 -0.90 24.33
CA ARG A 20 -12.99 -2.06 24.77
C ARG A 20 -11.51 -1.86 24.54
N GLN A 21 -11.12 -1.38 23.37
CA GLN A 21 -9.71 -1.15 23.05
C GLN A 21 -9.53 -0.03 22.03
N HIS A 22 -8.45 0.74 22.20
CA HIS A 22 -8.03 1.76 21.25
C HIS A 22 -7.37 1.09 20.04
N ARG A 23 -8.07 1.12 18.90
CA ARG A 23 -7.58 0.54 17.65
C ARG A 23 -7.89 1.49 16.50
N ARG A 24 -6.91 1.70 15.62
CA ARG A 24 -7.12 2.52 14.44
C ARG A 24 -8.06 1.80 13.47
N SER A 25 -9.11 2.49 13.04
CA SER A 25 -10.00 2.03 11.98
C SER A 25 -10.21 3.08 10.90
N THR A 26 -10.37 2.62 9.65
CA THR A 26 -10.61 3.47 8.49
C THR A 26 -12.09 3.51 8.17
N LEU A 27 -12.68 4.70 8.14
CA LEU A 27 -14.09 4.91 7.80
C LEU A 27 -14.25 5.96 6.70
N ILE A 28 -15.32 5.85 5.91
CA ILE A 28 -15.64 6.81 4.86
C ILE A 28 -16.77 7.70 5.37
N VAL A 29 -16.43 8.95 5.71
CA VAL A 29 -17.43 9.95 6.12
C VAL A 29 -18.27 10.36 4.91
N ASN A 30 -19.57 10.20 5.05
CA ASN A 30 -20.60 10.56 4.08
C ASN A 30 -21.38 11.80 4.49
N ASP A 31 -21.68 11.93 5.79
CA ASP A 31 -22.42 13.05 6.36
C ASP A 31 -21.74 13.54 7.64
N PHE A 32 -21.71 14.85 7.82
CA PHE A 32 -21.02 15.48 8.94
C PHE A 32 -21.79 16.72 9.39
N ASP A 33 -22.33 16.65 10.60
CA ASP A 33 -23.09 17.72 11.22
C ASP A 33 -22.47 18.07 12.57
N ALA A 34 -21.57 19.06 12.56
CA ALA A 34 -20.95 19.57 13.78
C ALA A 34 -21.94 20.31 14.69
N THR A 35 -23.07 20.79 14.17
CA THR A 35 -24.05 21.55 14.98
C THR A 35 -24.85 20.59 15.86
N HIS A 36 -25.30 19.48 15.27
CA HIS A 36 -26.03 18.44 15.98
C HIS A 36 -25.14 17.32 16.53
N ARG A 37 -23.80 17.44 16.38
CA ARG A 37 -22.80 16.46 16.82
C ARG A 37 -23.09 15.07 16.28
N ARG A 38 -23.29 14.96 14.96
CA ARG A 38 -23.62 13.72 14.25
C ARG A 38 -22.64 13.48 13.10
N LEU A 39 -22.31 12.22 12.90
CA LEU A 39 -21.46 11.78 11.79
C LEU A 39 -22.02 10.50 11.20
N GLY A 40 -22.30 10.52 9.90
CA GLY A 40 -22.73 9.36 9.13
C GLY A 40 -21.58 8.83 8.28
N TYR A 41 -21.28 7.54 8.37
CA TYR A 41 -20.08 6.94 7.77
C TYR A 41 -20.32 5.53 7.25
N PHE A 42 -19.56 5.14 6.23
CA PHE A 42 -19.42 3.75 5.84
C PHE A 42 -18.24 3.12 6.59
N HIS A 43 -18.48 1.94 7.15
CA HIS A 43 -17.46 1.12 7.79
C HIS A 43 -17.75 -0.34 7.47
N HIS A 44 -16.70 -1.11 7.19
CA HIS A 44 -16.83 -2.49 6.72
C HIS A 44 -17.84 -2.65 5.56
N ASP A 45 -18.98 -3.28 5.82
CA ASP A 45 -20.03 -3.62 4.87
C ASP A 45 -21.34 -2.81 5.06
N GLY A 46 -21.32 -1.78 5.91
CA GLY A 46 -22.52 -1.03 6.29
C GLY A 46 -22.38 0.49 6.27
N TYR A 47 -23.53 1.16 6.41
CA TYR A 47 -23.64 2.59 6.68
C TYR A 47 -24.14 2.79 8.11
N PHE A 48 -23.39 3.55 8.90
CA PHE A 48 -23.61 3.75 10.33
C PHE A 48 -23.63 5.23 10.66
N HIS A 49 -24.09 5.54 11.87
CA HIS A 49 -24.08 6.88 12.41
C HIS A 49 -23.63 6.84 13.87
N LEU A 50 -22.95 7.90 14.28
CA LEU A 50 -22.60 8.15 15.67
C LEU A 50 -23.04 9.57 16.04
N GLN A 51 -23.26 9.80 17.34
CA GLN A 51 -23.73 11.08 17.83
C GLN A 51 -23.21 11.37 19.25
N ASP A 52 -23.35 12.62 19.68
CA ASP A 52 -23.11 13.07 21.06
C ASP A 52 -21.72 12.69 21.59
N GLU A 53 -21.64 11.76 22.56
CA GLU A 53 -20.39 11.40 23.23
C GLU A 53 -19.41 10.73 22.27
N ASP A 54 -19.90 9.86 21.38
CA ASP A 54 -19.06 9.18 20.40
C ASP A 54 -18.55 10.16 19.34
N PHE A 55 -19.37 11.17 18.99
CA PHE A 55 -18.95 12.25 18.10
C PHE A 55 -17.83 13.07 18.74
N ASP A 56 -18.03 13.49 19.99
CA ASP A 56 -17.05 14.29 20.71
C ASP A 56 -15.75 13.51 20.90
N GLY A 57 -15.82 12.26 21.35
CA GLY A 57 -14.63 11.44 21.57
C GLY A 57 -13.85 11.16 20.29
N LEU A 58 -14.54 10.91 19.18
CA LEU A 58 -13.92 10.71 17.88
C LEU A 58 -13.28 11.99 17.33
N MET A 59 -13.87 13.16 17.59
CA MET A 59 -13.34 14.47 17.18
C MET A 59 -12.25 15.02 18.12
N GLN A 60 -12.27 14.62 19.39
CA GLN A 60 -11.33 15.06 20.43
C GLN A 60 -10.10 14.16 20.59
N GLY A 61 -10.00 13.03 19.88
CA GLY A 61 -8.86 12.12 19.92
C GLY A 61 -7.54 12.90 19.82
N GLY A 62 -6.83 13.05 20.94
CA GLY A 62 -5.76 14.04 21.06
C GLY A 62 -5.71 14.82 22.38
N LEU A 63 -5.93 14.18 23.52
CA LEU A 63 -5.14 14.53 24.72
C LEU A 63 -4.05 13.46 24.86
N PRO A 64 -2.74 13.81 24.86
CA PRO A 64 -1.64 12.84 24.78
C PRO A 64 -1.50 11.86 25.96
N SER A 65 -2.42 11.83 26.92
CA SER A 65 -2.23 11.18 28.23
C SER A 65 -2.98 9.88 28.46
N ASP A 66 -3.84 9.40 27.55
CA ASP A 66 -4.67 8.19 27.79
C ASP A 66 -4.49 7.03 26.77
N GLY A 67 -3.69 7.22 25.71
CA GLY A 67 -3.54 6.21 24.66
C GLY A 67 -4.53 6.33 23.49
N SER A 68 -5.36 7.39 23.45
CA SER A 68 -6.23 7.72 22.33
C SER A 68 -5.45 7.98 21.03
N LEU A 69 -6.01 7.52 19.91
CA LEU A 69 -5.47 7.78 18.58
C LEU A 69 -6.09 9.04 17.99
N ALA A 70 -5.25 10.01 17.62
CA ALA A 70 -5.75 11.21 16.97
C ALA A 70 -6.36 10.89 15.60
N PRO A 71 -7.55 11.42 15.29
CA PRO A 71 -8.17 11.20 14.00
C PRO A 71 -7.33 11.85 12.90
N SER A 72 -7.15 11.16 11.79
CA SER A 72 -6.48 11.72 10.60
C SER A 72 -7.34 11.53 9.37
N ALA A 73 -7.57 12.61 8.63
CA ALA A 73 -8.43 12.59 7.45
C ALA A 73 -7.62 12.66 6.16
N THR A 74 -7.95 11.80 5.20
CA THR A 74 -7.54 11.92 3.80
C THR A 74 -8.73 12.43 2.99
N VAL A 75 -8.58 13.63 2.43
CA VAL A 75 -9.57 14.28 1.58
C VAL A 75 -9.03 14.33 0.15
N ILE A 76 -9.82 13.86 -0.81
CA ILE A 76 -9.58 14.13 -2.22
C ILE A 76 -10.34 15.40 -2.57
N GLU A 77 -9.61 16.50 -2.73
CA GLU A 77 -10.19 17.77 -3.14
C GLU A 77 -10.45 17.77 -4.65
N LEU A 78 -11.72 17.83 -5.03
CA LEU A 78 -12.13 17.88 -6.44
C LEU A 78 -12.37 19.31 -6.94
N ARG A 79 -12.35 20.31 -6.05
CA ARG A 79 -12.36 21.72 -6.44
C ARG A 79 -11.13 22.01 -7.30
N GLY A 80 -11.37 22.50 -8.52
CA GLY A 80 -10.31 22.72 -9.51
C GLY A 80 -9.99 21.51 -10.37
N LEU A 81 -10.74 20.40 -10.29
CA LEU A 81 -10.57 19.26 -11.19
C LEU A 81 -10.76 19.67 -12.65
N VAL A 82 -9.67 19.62 -13.43
CA VAL A 82 -9.71 19.86 -14.86
C VAL A 82 -10.04 18.55 -15.57
N ARG A 83 -11.22 18.46 -16.18
CA ARG A 83 -11.60 17.33 -17.03
C ARG A 83 -10.92 17.47 -18.40
N ARG A 84 -10.24 16.42 -18.84
CA ARG A 84 -9.60 16.32 -20.15
C ARG A 84 -10.10 15.07 -20.89
N PRO A 85 -10.12 15.06 -22.23
CA PRO A 85 -10.39 13.85 -22.99
C PRO A 85 -9.43 12.71 -22.60
N PRO A 86 -9.89 11.44 -22.62
CA PRO A 86 -9.05 10.29 -22.24
C PRO A 86 -7.71 10.22 -22.98
N GLU A 87 -7.68 10.59 -24.25
CA GLU A 87 -6.50 10.61 -25.11
C GLU A 87 -5.48 11.64 -24.63
N THR A 88 -5.95 12.83 -24.26
CA THR A 88 -5.11 13.90 -23.69
C THR A 88 -4.52 13.47 -22.34
N LEU A 89 -5.32 12.82 -21.48
CA LEU A 89 -4.83 12.30 -20.21
C LEU A 89 -3.74 11.24 -20.43
N ARG A 90 -3.95 10.29 -21.36
CA ARG A 90 -2.94 9.28 -21.71
C ARG A 90 -1.66 9.91 -22.25
N HIS A 91 -1.76 10.94 -23.09
CA HIS A 91 -0.59 11.67 -23.59
C HIS A 91 0.22 12.31 -22.46
N LEU A 92 -0.44 13.07 -21.57
CA LEU A 92 0.22 13.69 -20.41
C LEU A 92 0.82 12.65 -19.46
N ALA A 93 0.12 11.54 -19.23
CA ALA A 93 0.60 10.45 -18.39
C ALA A 93 1.86 9.77 -18.98
N ARG A 94 1.96 9.62 -20.31
CA ARG A 94 3.18 9.09 -20.96
C ARG A 94 4.39 10.00 -20.70
N GLN A 95 4.22 11.32 -20.84
CA GLN A 95 5.31 12.28 -20.56
C GLN A 95 5.75 12.21 -19.09
N LEU A 96 4.81 12.02 -18.16
CA LEU A 96 5.14 11.82 -16.75
C LEU A 96 5.87 10.49 -16.52
N LEU A 97 5.41 9.41 -17.13
CA LEU A 97 6.05 8.10 -17.06
C LEU A 97 7.51 8.19 -17.50
N GLU A 98 7.78 8.77 -18.68
CA GLU A 98 9.14 8.99 -19.19
C GLU A 98 10.04 9.71 -18.18
N ARG A 99 9.58 10.85 -17.62
CA ARG A 99 10.30 11.58 -16.56
C ARG A 99 10.51 10.79 -15.27
N HIS A 100 9.59 9.89 -14.93
CA HIS A 100 9.73 9.04 -13.75
C HIS A 100 10.72 7.90 -13.99
N LEU A 101 10.79 7.38 -15.22
CA LEU A 101 11.75 6.35 -15.60
C LEU A 101 13.21 6.86 -15.54
N GLU A 102 13.44 8.15 -15.81
CA GLU A 102 14.75 8.80 -15.62
C GLU A 102 15.24 8.78 -14.16
N ARG A 103 14.33 8.64 -13.19
CA ARG A 103 14.65 8.63 -11.75
C ARG A 103 14.84 7.24 -11.20
N ILE A 104 14.76 6.21 -12.04
CA ILE A 104 14.93 4.83 -11.60
C ILE A 104 16.35 4.65 -11.06
N PRO A 105 16.52 3.98 -9.92
CA PRO A 105 17.83 3.74 -9.35
C PRO A 105 18.70 2.93 -10.31
N THR A 106 19.95 3.35 -10.44
CA THR A 106 20.97 2.64 -11.25
C THR A 106 21.35 1.28 -10.66
N ARG A 107 21.24 1.12 -9.33
CA ARG A 107 21.43 -0.15 -8.63
C ARG A 107 20.11 -0.89 -8.47
N HIS A 108 20.12 -2.19 -8.75
CA HIS A 108 18.91 -3.02 -8.68
C HIS A 108 18.32 -3.05 -7.25
N PRO A 109 17.11 -2.48 -7.03
CA PRO A 109 16.58 -2.25 -5.68
C PRO A 109 16.25 -3.56 -4.93
N LEU A 110 15.69 -4.54 -5.65
CA LEU A 110 15.39 -5.86 -5.10
C LEU A 110 16.64 -6.68 -4.74
N ARG A 111 17.73 -6.58 -5.52
CA ARG A 111 19.01 -7.23 -5.19
C ARG A 111 19.60 -6.64 -3.91
N ARG A 112 19.57 -5.31 -3.80
CA ARG A 112 20.00 -4.62 -2.58
C ARG A 112 19.18 -5.04 -1.36
N TRP A 113 17.86 -5.21 -1.52
CA TRP A 113 17.00 -5.70 -0.44
C TRP A 113 17.31 -7.16 -0.10
N GLN A 114 17.51 -8.03 -1.10
CA GLN A 114 17.81 -9.44 -0.90
C GLN A 114 19.06 -9.68 -0.05
N ARG A 115 20.12 -8.88 -0.25
CA ARG A 115 21.37 -8.98 0.52
C ARG A 115 21.21 -8.84 2.04
N ARG A 116 20.15 -8.17 2.51
CA ARG A 116 19.90 -7.94 3.95
C ARG A 116 18.67 -8.70 4.48
N SER A 117 17.73 -9.07 3.61
CA SER A 117 16.42 -9.53 4.02
C SER A 117 16.44 -10.85 4.80
N GLN A 118 17.33 -11.78 4.46
CA GLN A 118 17.36 -13.09 5.13
C GLN A 118 17.81 -12.96 6.59
N ALA A 119 18.91 -12.25 6.85
CA ALA A 119 19.41 -12.04 8.20
C ALA A 119 18.41 -11.26 9.09
N GLU A 120 17.73 -10.25 8.51
CA GLU A 120 16.66 -9.51 9.17
C GLU A 120 15.46 -10.42 9.51
N LEU A 121 15.01 -11.24 8.55
CA LEU A 121 13.90 -12.16 8.74
C LEU A 121 14.21 -13.25 9.77
N ASP A 122 15.40 -13.82 9.74
CA ASP A 122 15.83 -14.83 10.71
C ASP A 122 15.83 -14.27 12.14
N ALA A 123 16.22 -13.00 12.31
CA ALA A 123 16.16 -12.33 13.61
C ALA A 123 14.71 -12.19 14.11
N LEU A 124 13.79 -11.79 13.23
CA LEU A 124 12.36 -11.68 13.54
C LEU A 124 11.74 -13.04 13.90
N VAL A 125 12.10 -14.09 13.15
CA VAL A 125 11.63 -15.47 13.40
C VAL A 125 12.13 -15.97 14.75
N ARG A 126 13.41 -15.77 15.09
CA ARG A 126 13.97 -16.16 16.39
C ARG A 126 13.28 -15.48 17.57
N GLN A 127 12.91 -14.21 17.41
CA GLN A 127 12.26 -13.41 18.46
C GLN A 127 10.73 -13.60 18.50
N ARG A 128 10.14 -14.25 17.48
CA ARG A 128 8.69 -14.28 17.24
C ARG A 128 8.07 -12.88 17.27
N ASP A 129 8.80 -11.89 16.75
CA ASP A 129 8.37 -10.48 16.76
C ASP A 129 7.38 -10.20 15.63
N VAL A 130 6.10 -10.47 15.89
CA VAL A 130 5.00 -10.27 14.92
C VAL A 130 4.86 -8.80 14.52
N GLU A 131 5.03 -7.88 15.47
CA GLU A 131 4.83 -6.46 15.25
C GLU A 131 6.04 -5.84 14.52
N GLY A 132 7.26 -6.29 14.83
CA GLY A 132 8.44 -6.00 14.03
C GLY A 132 8.36 -6.57 12.62
N CYS A 133 7.82 -7.78 12.45
CA CYS A 133 7.58 -8.37 11.14
C CYS A 133 6.63 -7.51 10.31
N ARG A 134 5.52 -7.05 10.90
CA ARG A 134 4.59 -6.14 10.23
C ARG A 134 5.28 -4.86 9.75
N ARG A 135 6.04 -4.18 10.61
CA ARG A 135 6.81 -2.98 10.22
C ARG A 135 7.85 -3.26 9.13
N TRP A 136 8.55 -4.38 9.23
CA TRP A 136 9.54 -4.80 8.24
C TRP A 136 8.91 -5.04 6.85
N LEU A 137 7.76 -5.72 6.81
CA LEU A 137 6.98 -5.95 5.60
C LEU A 137 6.45 -4.65 5.00
N ASP A 138 5.81 -3.82 5.82
CA ASP A 138 5.23 -2.53 5.43
C ASP A 138 6.30 -1.61 4.84
N CYS A 139 7.50 -1.62 5.41
CA CYS A 139 8.59 -0.78 4.92
C CYS A 139 9.24 -1.29 3.62
N GLY A 140 9.05 -2.56 3.26
CA GLY A 140 9.70 -3.22 2.14
C GLY A 140 8.72 -3.79 1.12
N ILE A 141 8.51 -5.10 1.20
CA ILE A 141 7.84 -5.87 0.14
C ILE A 141 6.34 -5.58 0.01
N THR A 142 5.67 -5.07 1.06
CA THR A 142 4.27 -4.63 0.97
C THR A 142 4.14 -3.42 0.05
N ARG A 143 4.93 -2.37 0.28
CA ARG A 143 4.94 -1.17 -0.58
C ARG A 143 5.39 -1.49 -1.99
N LEU A 144 6.37 -2.37 -2.17
CA LEU A 144 6.79 -2.84 -3.48
C LEU A 144 5.64 -3.51 -4.25
N GLY A 145 4.95 -4.46 -3.62
CA GLY A 145 3.83 -5.17 -4.24
C GLY A 145 2.70 -4.23 -4.65
N ALA A 146 2.28 -3.34 -3.73
CA ALA A 146 1.25 -2.35 -4.00
C ALA A 146 1.64 -1.40 -5.14
N SER A 147 2.89 -0.92 -5.15
CA SER A 147 3.39 -0.03 -6.20
C SER A 147 3.43 -0.74 -7.57
N ALA A 148 3.85 -2.00 -7.60
CA ALA A 148 3.89 -2.78 -8.84
C ALA A 148 2.48 -3.08 -9.38
N GLU A 149 1.51 -3.35 -8.49
CA GLU A 149 0.12 -3.55 -8.88
C GLU A 149 -0.50 -2.28 -9.46
N LEU A 150 -0.35 -1.14 -8.78
CA LEU A 150 -0.82 0.16 -9.27
C LEU A 150 -0.16 0.53 -10.60
N ALA A 151 1.15 0.31 -10.74
CA ALA A 151 1.85 0.54 -11.99
C ALA A 151 1.34 -0.39 -13.11
N ALA A 152 1.04 -1.65 -12.83
CA ALA A 152 0.46 -2.57 -13.81
C ALA A 152 -0.92 -2.10 -14.29
N ILE A 153 -1.79 -1.64 -13.38
CA ILE A 153 -3.10 -1.06 -13.72
C ILE A 153 -2.91 0.19 -14.59
N HIS A 154 -1.99 1.07 -14.20
CA HIS A 154 -1.70 2.30 -14.93
C HIS A 154 -1.21 2.01 -16.35
N LEU A 155 -0.28 1.07 -16.53
CA LEU A 155 0.28 0.73 -17.84
C LEU A 155 -0.76 0.11 -18.78
N ARG A 156 -1.71 -0.68 -18.27
CA ARG A 156 -2.84 -1.19 -19.07
C ARG A 156 -3.79 -0.08 -19.49
N TRP A 157 -4.07 0.87 -18.59
CA TRP A 157 -4.85 2.04 -18.96
C TRP A 157 -4.12 2.90 -20.02
N LEU A 158 -2.79 3.03 -19.88
CA LEU A 158 -1.95 3.80 -20.77
C LEU A 158 -1.81 3.19 -22.17
N SER A 159 -1.91 1.87 -22.31
CA SER A 159 -1.86 1.21 -23.61
C SER A 159 -3.03 1.61 -24.51
N GLY A 160 -4.20 1.89 -23.92
CA GLY A 160 -5.42 2.17 -24.68
C GLY A 160 -5.72 1.05 -25.69
N GLU A 161 -6.27 1.42 -26.85
CA GLU A 161 -6.56 0.51 -27.97
C GLU A 161 -5.44 0.46 -29.02
N ASP A 162 -4.29 1.08 -28.74
CA ASP A 162 -3.21 1.24 -29.71
C ASP A 162 -2.35 -0.02 -29.83
N SER A 163 -2.20 -0.54 -31.05
CA SER A 163 -1.38 -1.72 -31.34
C SER A 163 0.12 -1.50 -31.09
N GLY A 164 0.59 -0.24 -31.11
CA GLY A 164 1.98 0.11 -30.76
C GLY A 164 2.33 -0.04 -29.27
N SER A 165 1.34 -0.26 -28.41
CA SER A 165 1.51 -0.27 -26.95
C SER A 165 1.72 -1.66 -26.34
N ALA A 166 2.06 -2.67 -27.15
CA ALA A 166 2.25 -4.05 -26.68
C ALA A 166 3.32 -4.17 -25.57
N HIS A 167 4.37 -3.36 -25.61
CA HIS A 167 5.42 -3.33 -24.60
C HIS A 167 4.89 -2.88 -23.22
N LEU A 168 3.93 -1.94 -23.18
CA LEU A 168 3.28 -1.49 -21.94
C LEU A 168 2.46 -2.61 -21.30
N LEU A 169 1.73 -3.40 -22.11
CA LEU A 169 0.98 -4.56 -21.62
C LEU A 169 1.90 -5.64 -21.07
N GLN A 170 3.01 -5.93 -21.75
CA GLN A 170 4.01 -6.90 -21.27
C GLN A 170 4.69 -6.43 -19.97
N ALA A 171 4.99 -5.13 -19.86
CA ALA A 171 5.52 -4.54 -18.63
C ALA A 171 4.50 -4.62 -17.50
N ALA A 172 3.22 -4.35 -17.79
CA ALA A 172 2.13 -4.50 -16.84
C ALA A 172 1.99 -5.95 -16.34
N ASP A 173 2.12 -6.95 -17.21
CA ASP A 173 2.10 -8.35 -16.80
C ASP A 173 3.29 -8.70 -15.91
N ALA A 174 4.50 -8.23 -16.25
CA ALA A 174 5.68 -8.45 -15.41
C ALA A 174 5.50 -7.82 -14.01
N LEU A 175 5.01 -6.58 -13.91
CA LEU A 175 4.76 -5.92 -12.63
C LEU A 175 3.62 -6.58 -11.84
N ARG A 176 2.58 -7.06 -12.51
CA ARG A 176 1.51 -7.85 -11.86
C ARG A 176 2.06 -9.14 -11.26
N GLN A 177 2.92 -9.85 -11.98
CA GLN A 177 3.57 -11.06 -11.45
C GLN A 177 4.48 -10.73 -10.25
N LEU A 178 5.20 -9.62 -10.29
CA LEU A 178 5.96 -9.12 -9.15
C LEU A 178 5.05 -8.89 -7.94
N ALA A 179 3.92 -8.21 -8.10
CA ALA A 179 2.96 -7.97 -7.01
C ALA A 179 2.43 -9.27 -6.38
N VAL A 180 2.10 -10.28 -7.21
CA VAL A 180 1.68 -11.61 -6.74
C VAL A 180 2.78 -12.28 -5.91
N LEU A 181 4.03 -12.23 -6.36
CA LEU A 181 5.16 -12.81 -5.64
C LEU A 181 5.47 -12.07 -4.34
N ALA A 182 5.35 -10.74 -4.34
CA ALA A 182 5.50 -9.94 -3.13
C ALA A 182 4.45 -10.31 -2.07
N ARG A 183 3.20 -10.51 -2.49
CA ARG A 183 2.13 -10.98 -1.59
C ARG A 183 2.41 -12.38 -1.05
N ALA A 184 2.90 -13.30 -1.89
CA ALA A 184 3.30 -14.63 -1.43
C ALA A 184 4.46 -14.57 -0.41
N ALA A 185 5.44 -13.69 -0.63
CA ALA A 185 6.54 -13.47 0.30
C ALA A 185 6.07 -12.89 1.65
N GLN A 186 5.11 -11.94 1.64
CA GLN A 186 4.49 -11.41 2.86
C GLN A 186 3.85 -12.51 3.70
N LEU A 187 2.98 -13.33 3.09
CA LEU A 187 2.28 -14.41 3.79
C LEU A 187 3.24 -15.45 4.36
N LYS A 188 4.30 -15.79 3.61
CA LYS A 188 5.34 -16.70 4.08
C LYS A 188 6.12 -16.15 5.26
N ALA A 189 6.54 -14.89 5.20
CA ALA A 189 7.26 -14.23 6.29
C ALA A 189 6.41 -14.13 7.56
N GLN A 190 5.15 -13.69 7.44
CA GLN A 190 4.21 -13.63 8.56
C GLN A 190 4.03 -14.99 9.22
N ARG A 191 3.78 -16.03 8.42
CA ARG A 191 3.62 -17.40 8.91
C ARG A 191 4.88 -17.92 9.60
N ALA A 192 6.04 -17.67 9.02
CA ALA A 192 7.33 -18.07 9.59
C ALA A 192 7.57 -17.47 10.97
N VAL A 193 7.33 -16.16 11.12
CA VAL A 193 7.47 -15.46 12.40
C VAL A 193 6.46 -15.95 13.43
N GLN A 194 5.19 -16.13 13.03
CA GLN A 194 4.14 -16.66 13.91
C GLN A 194 4.45 -18.08 14.40
N GLN A 195 5.01 -18.92 13.54
CA GLN A 195 5.31 -20.33 13.85
C GLN A 195 6.70 -20.51 14.48
N GLY A 196 7.55 -19.48 14.44
CA GLY A 196 8.97 -19.58 14.79
C GLY A 196 9.71 -20.59 13.91
N GLN A 197 9.29 -20.75 12.66
CA GLN A 197 9.88 -21.68 11.70
C GLN A 197 10.74 -20.92 10.69
N PRO A 198 11.93 -21.42 10.34
CA PRO A 198 12.76 -20.79 9.32
C PRO A 198 12.03 -20.77 7.97
N VAL A 199 12.25 -19.70 7.21
CA VAL A 199 11.74 -19.58 5.85
C VAL A 199 12.79 -18.94 4.96
N ASP A 200 12.90 -19.47 3.75
CA ASP A 200 13.74 -18.93 2.70
C ASP A 200 12.86 -18.23 1.65
N LEU A 201 13.20 -16.98 1.35
CA LEU A 201 12.53 -16.15 0.35
C LEU A 201 13.36 -15.96 -0.92
N ASP A 202 14.56 -16.54 -1.04
CA ASP A 202 15.49 -16.27 -2.13
C ASP A 202 14.89 -16.59 -3.50
N ALA A 203 14.29 -17.76 -3.66
CA ALA A 203 13.66 -18.14 -4.93
C ALA A 203 12.51 -17.20 -5.34
N LEU A 204 11.76 -16.65 -4.37
CA LEU A 204 10.71 -15.65 -4.65
C LEU A 204 11.33 -14.30 -5.00
N SER A 205 12.35 -13.88 -4.25
CA SER A 205 13.07 -12.62 -4.40
C SER A 205 13.75 -12.51 -5.75
N GLU A 206 14.41 -13.59 -6.16
CA GLU A 206 15.03 -13.76 -7.46
C GLU A 206 14.00 -13.63 -8.61
N ARG A 207 12.83 -14.26 -8.48
CA ARG A 207 11.74 -14.12 -9.47
C ARG A 207 11.20 -12.69 -9.52
N MET A 208 11.02 -12.05 -8.36
CA MET A 208 10.62 -10.64 -8.29
C MET A 208 11.63 -9.75 -9.02
N ALA A 209 12.93 -9.98 -8.81
CA ALA A 209 14.00 -9.21 -9.43
C ALA A 209 13.98 -9.32 -10.96
N ARG A 210 13.78 -10.54 -11.49
CA ARG A 210 13.62 -10.76 -12.94
C ARG A 210 12.41 -10.04 -13.51
N HIS A 211 11.25 -10.10 -12.84
CA HIS A 211 10.06 -9.40 -13.30
C HIS A 211 10.24 -7.88 -13.29
N TRP A 212 10.89 -7.34 -12.25
CA TRP A 212 11.22 -5.93 -12.19
C TRP A 212 12.15 -5.53 -13.35
N SER A 213 13.27 -6.23 -13.53
CA SER A 213 14.23 -5.96 -14.62
C SER A 213 13.57 -6.04 -16.00
N ARG A 214 12.72 -7.05 -16.23
CA ARG A 214 11.96 -7.19 -17.47
C ARG A 214 11.03 -6.01 -17.71
N ALA A 215 10.29 -5.57 -16.69
CA ALA A 215 9.40 -4.44 -16.80
C ALA A 215 10.19 -3.15 -17.12
N MET A 216 11.29 -2.90 -16.42
CA MET A 216 12.10 -1.70 -16.64
C MET A 216 12.73 -1.67 -18.04
N ALA A 217 13.21 -2.81 -18.54
CA ALA A 217 13.72 -2.92 -19.91
C ALA A 217 12.63 -2.66 -20.97
N LEU A 218 11.43 -3.22 -20.79
CA LEU A 218 10.28 -2.98 -21.68
C LEU A 218 9.80 -1.53 -21.68
N LEU A 219 9.98 -0.83 -20.56
CA LEU A 219 9.64 0.58 -20.42
C LEU A 219 10.75 1.52 -20.93
N GLY A 220 11.91 0.99 -21.31
CA GLY A 220 13.04 1.81 -21.76
C GLY A 220 13.72 2.59 -20.63
N ALA A 221 13.64 2.11 -19.38
CA ALA A 221 14.44 2.67 -18.30
C ALA A 221 15.94 2.51 -18.61
N GLY A 222 16.75 3.51 -18.26
CA GLY A 222 18.20 3.51 -18.52
C GLY A 222 18.92 2.27 -17.95
N ALA A 223 20.15 2.02 -18.42
CA ALA A 223 20.91 0.81 -18.07
C ALA A 223 21.01 0.60 -16.56
N ILE A 224 20.31 -0.42 -16.06
CA ILE A 224 20.38 -0.86 -14.67
C ILE A 224 21.62 -1.75 -14.53
N VAL A 225 22.48 -1.42 -13.58
CA VAL A 225 23.62 -2.27 -13.23
C VAL A 225 23.07 -3.50 -12.48
N ILE A 226 23.16 -4.67 -13.12
CA ILE A 226 22.92 -5.96 -12.48
C ILE A 226 24.21 -6.30 -11.74
N GLU A 227 24.25 -6.06 -10.44
CA GLU A 227 25.30 -6.62 -9.58
C GLU A 227 24.91 -8.05 -9.21
N ASP A 228 25.78 -9.01 -9.51
CA ASP A 228 25.62 -10.38 -9.02
C ASP A 228 25.66 -10.38 -7.48
N LEU A 229 24.92 -11.31 -6.88
CA LEU A 229 24.96 -11.55 -5.44
C LEU A 229 26.22 -12.37 -5.17
N ALA A 230 27.31 -11.67 -4.83
CA ALA A 230 28.48 -12.26 -4.20
C ALA A 230 28.22 -12.53 -2.71
#